data_AF-A0A1F8T7V7-F1
#
_entry.id   AF-A0A1F8T7V7-F1
#
_cell.length_a   1.000
_cell.length_b   1.000
_cell.length_c   1.000
_cell.angle_alpha   90.00
_cell.angle_beta   90.00
_cell.angle_gamma   90.00
#
_symmetry.space_group_name_H-M   'P 1'
#
loop_
_entity.id
_entity.type
_entity.pdbx_description
1 polymer ?
#
loop_
_entity_poly.entity_id
_entity_poly.type
_entity_poly.pdbx_seq_one_letter_code
_entity_poly.pdbx_strand_id
1 'polypeptide(L)'
;MESLTREQKVPGYQAERLFDGVERFRKAWARYHRPDDVNHLLRLFTKVALRRGYMLDYLPVGGLSSGWIWPYARRADPHPDSGPPLALTAMARDRLISMRGSGELRRVEIDTLYAFLGYETSPLGLFEYAVFISELWATKSASKASDWLDLVPVVTRRQFDGILRKAGDRVQRVIRPSIYDPLVRLDGQAGGEVRFMVFQGGAWKRITMLVMKVDENGSVRREFGDLVANLR
;
A
#
# COMPACT_ATOMS: atom_id res chain seq x y z
N MET A 1 10.23 -17.18 -27.17
CA MET A 1 10.88 -15.88 -26.92
C MET A 1 10.65 -15.55 -25.45
N GLU A 2 11.53 -16.05 -24.59
CA GLU A 2 11.43 -15.82 -23.14
C GLU A 2 11.77 -14.36 -22.85
N SER A 3 10.75 -13.54 -22.64
CA SER A 3 10.92 -12.21 -22.07
C SER A 3 11.37 -12.41 -20.62
N LEU A 4 12.69 -12.48 -20.41
CA LEU A 4 13.29 -12.50 -19.07
C LEU A 4 12.80 -11.26 -18.32
N THR A 5 11.86 -11.47 -17.41
CA THR A 5 11.31 -10.47 -16.52
C THR A 5 12.44 -9.97 -15.61
N ARG A 6 13.20 -8.98 -16.08
CA ARG A 6 14.39 -8.50 -15.38
C ARG A 6 13.98 -7.66 -14.18
N GLU A 7 14.56 -7.98 -13.05
CA GLU A 7 14.44 -7.16 -11.87
C GLU A 7 15.14 -5.81 -12.05
N GLN A 8 14.48 -4.75 -11.62
CA GLN A 8 14.89 -3.36 -11.76
C GLN A 8 14.86 -2.67 -10.40
N LYS A 9 15.70 -1.65 -10.22
CA LYS A 9 15.79 -0.90 -8.95
C LYS A 9 14.93 0.34 -9.01
N VAL A 10 14.28 0.66 -7.89
CA VAL A 10 13.80 2.02 -7.61
C VAL A 10 14.86 2.69 -6.74
N PRO A 11 15.49 3.80 -7.18
CA PRO A 11 16.50 4.47 -6.38
C PRO A 11 16.02 4.80 -4.96
N GLY A 12 16.80 4.44 -3.94
CA GLY A 12 16.40 4.57 -2.54
C GLY A 12 16.01 5.99 -2.12
N TYR A 13 16.60 7.03 -2.74
CA TYR A 13 16.23 8.43 -2.49
C TYR A 13 14.83 8.80 -3.03
N GLN A 14 14.32 8.10 -4.05
CA GLN A 14 12.95 8.29 -4.54
C GLN A 14 11.97 7.61 -3.59
N ALA A 15 12.26 6.37 -3.19
CA ALA A 15 11.47 5.63 -2.22
C ALA A 15 11.42 6.33 -0.85
N GLU A 16 12.56 6.83 -0.37
CA GLU A 16 12.65 7.59 0.89
C GLU A 16 11.79 8.86 0.83
N ARG A 17 11.87 9.64 -0.26
CA ARG A 17 11.02 10.84 -0.42
C ARG A 17 9.53 10.53 -0.44
N LEU A 18 9.13 9.42 -1.08
CA LEU A 18 7.75 8.97 -1.07
C LEU A 18 7.29 8.64 0.36
N PHE A 19 8.06 7.82 1.08
CA PHE A 19 7.72 7.43 2.44
C PHE A 19 7.73 8.60 3.44
N ASP A 20 8.63 9.57 3.27
CA ASP A 20 8.60 10.83 4.04
C ASP A 20 7.31 11.61 3.77
N GLY A 21 6.85 11.65 2.52
CA GLY A 21 5.58 12.27 2.13
C GLY A 21 4.37 11.57 2.78
N VAL A 22 4.34 10.24 2.73
CA VAL A 22 3.33 9.40 3.37
C VAL A 22 3.33 9.60 4.88
N GLU A 23 4.49 9.64 5.53
CA GLU A 23 4.59 9.85 6.99
C GLU A 23 4.04 11.23 7.39
N ARG A 24 4.38 12.29 6.63
CA ARG A 24 3.80 13.62 6.83
C ARG A 24 2.28 13.61 6.66
N PHE A 25 1.77 12.91 5.65
CA PHE A 25 0.34 12.74 5.45
C PHE A 25 -0.32 12.03 6.63
N ARG A 26 0.22 10.89 7.08
CA ARG A 26 -0.28 10.14 8.26
C ARG A 26 -0.35 11.03 9.51
N LYS A 27 0.64 11.91 9.74
CA LYS A 27 0.63 12.86 10.87
C LYS A 27 -0.45 13.94 10.74
N ALA A 28 -0.82 14.33 9.51
CA ALA A 28 -1.80 15.37 9.24
C ALA A 28 -3.21 14.83 8.91
N TRP A 29 -3.38 13.50 8.77
CA TRP A 29 -4.58 12.91 8.18
C TRP A 29 -5.89 13.19 8.92
N ALA A 30 -5.83 13.56 10.21
CA ALA A 30 -6.99 13.91 11.02
C ALA A 30 -7.60 15.26 10.61
N ARG A 31 -6.83 16.09 9.90
CA ARG A 31 -7.25 17.42 9.40
C ARG A 31 -8.03 17.34 8.10
N TYR A 32 -7.99 16.19 7.41
CA TYR A 32 -8.70 15.99 6.16
C TYR A 32 -10.05 15.30 6.41
N HIS A 33 -11.08 15.82 5.74
CA HIS A 33 -12.43 15.29 5.75
C HIS A 33 -12.65 14.41 4.51
N ARG A 34 -13.58 13.47 4.62
CA ARG A 34 -14.04 12.68 3.48
C ARG A 34 -14.63 13.59 2.41
N PRO A 35 -14.32 13.39 1.11
CA PRO A 35 -13.37 12.41 0.55
C PRO A 35 -11.97 13.00 0.27
N ASP A 36 -11.67 14.21 0.74
CA ASP A 36 -10.42 14.91 0.43
C ASP A 36 -9.18 14.21 0.99
N ASP A 37 -9.31 13.44 2.06
CA ASP A 37 -8.23 12.63 2.62
C ASP A 37 -7.66 11.61 1.63
N VAL A 38 -8.50 10.75 1.04
CA VAL A 38 -8.07 9.73 0.08
C VAL A 38 -7.61 10.34 -1.25
N ASN A 39 -8.18 11.47 -1.65
CA ASN A 39 -7.74 12.19 -2.85
C ASN A 39 -6.43 12.96 -2.61
N HIS A 40 -6.19 13.46 -1.39
CA HIS A 40 -4.91 14.06 -1.03
C HIS A 40 -3.81 12.99 -0.94
N LEU A 41 -4.12 11.80 -0.41
CA LEU A 41 -3.20 10.65 -0.44
C LEU A 41 -2.77 10.35 -1.88
N LEU A 42 -3.72 10.22 -2.82
CA LEU A 42 -3.43 9.94 -4.23
C LEU A 42 -2.43 10.94 -4.83
N ARG A 43 -2.52 12.23 -4.49
CA ARG A 43 -1.62 13.28 -5.01
C ARG A 43 -0.15 13.10 -4.62
N LEU A 44 0.15 12.28 -3.60
CA LEU A 44 1.54 11.97 -3.22
C LEU A 44 2.20 10.98 -4.19
N PHE A 45 1.40 10.21 -4.93
CA PHE A 45 1.85 9.16 -5.83
C PHE A 45 1.73 9.63 -7.28
N THR A 46 2.73 10.40 -7.72
CA THR A 46 2.74 11.07 -9.04
C THR A 46 2.66 10.11 -10.23
N LYS A 47 2.96 8.83 -10.01
CA LYS A 47 2.91 7.77 -11.03
C LYS A 47 1.64 6.95 -10.97
N VAL A 48 0.72 7.26 -10.06
CA VAL A 48 -0.61 6.65 -9.95
C VAL A 48 -1.65 7.63 -10.46
N ALA A 49 -2.52 7.17 -11.34
CA ALA A 49 -3.56 7.98 -11.95
C ALA A 49 -4.94 7.39 -11.65
N LEU A 50 -5.90 8.29 -11.43
CA LEU A 50 -7.31 7.96 -11.42
C LEU A 50 -7.91 8.30 -12.80
N ARG A 51 -8.82 7.45 -13.27
CA ARG A 51 -9.54 7.66 -14.53
C ARG A 51 -10.18 9.06 -14.55
N ARG A 52 -10.02 9.77 -15.67
CA ARG A 52 -10.58 11.12 -15.85
C ARG A 52 -12.08 11.14 -15.59
N GLY A 53 -12.54 12.14 -14.83
CA GLY A 53 -13.95 12.31 -14.44
C GLY A 53 -14.36 11.56 -13.17
N TYR A 54 -13.43 10.85 -12.53
CA TYR A 54 -13.65 10.16 -11.26
C TYR A 54 -12.88 10.83 -10.12
N MET A 55 -13.35 10.59 -8.90
CA MET A 55 -12.66 10.87 -7.65
C MET A 55 -12.73 9.65 -6.74
N LEU A 56 -11.76 9.54 -5.82
CA LEU A 56 -11.81 8.52 -4.77
C LEU A 56 -12.78 8.93 -3.68
N ASP A 57 -13.45 7.97 -3.09
CA ASP A 57 -14.30 8.11 -1.92
C ASP A 57 -14.23 6.80 -1.14
N TYR A 58 -14.86 6.70 0.02
CA TYR A 58 -14.86 5.48 0.81
C TYR A 58 -16.10 5.33 1.69
N LEU A 59 -16.55 4.10 1.91
CA LEU A 59 -17.59 3.80 2.89
C LEU A 59 -16.95 3.49 4.24
N PRO A 60 -17.40 4.07 5.36
CA PRO A 60 -17.05 3.56 6.68
C PRO A 60 -17.75 2.20 6.90
N VAL A 61 -16.99 1.19 7.30
CA VAL A 61 -17.46 -0.18 7.48
C VAL A 61 -17.20 -0.64 8.92
N GLY A 62 -18.20 -1.24 9.56
CA GLY A 62 -18.24 -1.37 11.03
C GLY A 62 -18.46 0.00 11.67
N GLY A 63 -19.10 0.06 12.85
CA GLY A 63 -19.46 1.33 13.49
C GLY A 63 -18.27 2.28 13.71
N LEU A 64 -18.51 3.49 14.24
CA LEU A 64 -17.48 4.52 14.49
C LEU A 64 -16.23 4.00 15.23
N SER A 65 -16.37 2.90 15.98
CA SER A 65 -15.30 2.24 16.74
C SER A 65 -14.40 1.30 15.92
N SER A 66 -14.83 0.76 14.77
CA SER A 66 -13.98 -0.11 13.94
C SER A 66 -12.97 0.69 13.12
N GLY A 67 -13.33 1.92 12.71
CA GLY A 67 -12.51 2.79 11.86
C GLY A 67 -12.25 2.23 10.46
N TRP A 68 -12.91 1.14 10.06
CA TRP A 68 -12.63 0.50 8.78
C TRP A 68 -13.20 1.33 7.63
N ILE A 69 -12.49 1.35 6.50
CA ILE A 69 -12.97 2.01 5.29
C ILE A 69 -12.96 1.06 4.11
N TRP A 70 -13.90 1.27 3.20
CA TRP A 70 -13.95 0.62 1.90
C TRP A 70 -13.78 1.67 0.80
N PRO A 71 -12.58 1.84 0.23
CA PRO A 71 -12.33 2.78 -0.84
C PRO A 71 -13.01 2.34 -2.15
N TYR A 72 -13.51 3.32 -2.91
CA TYR A 72 -14.07 3.14 -4.24
C TYR A 72 -13.89 4.42 -5.07
N ALA A 73 -14.02 4.30 -6.38
CA ALA A 73 -14.08 5.43 -7.29
C ALA A 73 -15.55 5.77 -7.61
N ARG A 74 -15.86 7.06 -7.69
CA ARG A 74 -17.15 7.57 -8.16
C ARG A 74 -16.97 8.75 -9.10
N ARG A 75 -18.03 9.10 -9.85
CA ARG A 75 -18.01 10.30 -10.68
C ARG A 75 -17.82 11.55 -9.81
N ALA A 76 -16.99 12.46 -10.30
CA ALA A 76 -16.71 13.73 -9.63
C ALA A 76 -17.88 14.71 -9.74
N ASP A 77 -18.62 14.68 -10.85
CA ASP A 77 -19.78 15.53 -11.08
C ASP A 77 -20.99 15.09 -10.22
N PRO A 78 -21.82 16.02 -9.71
CA PRO A 78 -22.95 15.72 -8.83
C PRO A 78 -24.16 15.17 -9.61
N HIS A 79 -23.98 14.05 -10.34
CA HIS A 79 -25.13 13.30 -10.83
C HIS A 79 -25.79 12.58 -9.64
N PRO A 80 -27.14 12.44 -9.59
CA PRO A 80 -27.82 11.67 -8.54
C PRO A 80 -27.29 10.24 -8.35
N ASP A 81 -26.69 9.64 -9.38
CA ASP A 81 -26.06 8.31 -9.33
C ASP A 81 -24.59 8.31 -8.88
N SER A 82 -24.06 9.45 -8.44
CA SER A 82 -22.67 9.59 -7.98
C SER A 82 -22.49 9.17 -6.52
N GLY A 83 -23.48 8.48 -5.95
CA GLY A 83 -23.40 7.86 -4.64
C GLY A 83 -22.41 6.69 -4.61
N PRO A 84 -22.25 6.04 -3.44
CA PRO A 84 -21.50 4.81 -3.35
C PRO A 84 -22.08 3.75 -4.29
N PRO A 85 -21.25 2.90 -4.92
CA PRO A 85 -21.72 1.84 -5.81
C PRO A 85 -22.85 1.01 -5.18
N LEU A 86 -23.92 0.76 -5.95
CA LEU A 86 -25.10 0.02 -5.47
C LEU A 86 -24.72 -1.33 -4.87
N ALA A 87 -23.76 -2.03 -5.48
CA ALA A 87 -23.21 -3.28 -4.98
C ALA A 87 -22.66 -3.13 -3.54
N LEU A 88 -21.97 -2.04 -3.23
CA LEU A 88 -21.44 -1.78 -1.90
C LEU A 88 -22.52 -1.38 -0.89
N THR A 89 -23.52 -0.62 -1.33
CA THR A 89 -24.64 -0.22 -0.45
C THR A 89 -25.60 -1.38 -0.16
N ALA A 90 -25.72 -2.34 -1.07
CA ALA A 90 -26.58 -3.51 -0.93
C ALA A 90 -25.96 -4.60 -0.04
N MET A 91 -24.64 -4.59 0.17
CA MET A 91 -23.97 -5.54 1.05
C MET A 91 -24.13 -5.13 2.51
N ALA A 92 -24.59 -6.06 3.35
CA ALA A 92 -24.62 -5.85 4.80
C ALA A 92 -23.22 -5.50 5.31
N ARG A 93 -23.12 -4.44 6.13
CA ARG A 93 -21.83 -3.94 6.67
C ARG A 93 -21.02 -5.06 7.35
N ASP A 94 -21.68 -5.99 8.02
CA ASP A 94 -21.02 -7.11 8.70
C ASP A 94 -20.47 -8.16 7.72
N ARG A 95 -21.08 -8.30 6.53
CA ARG A 95 -20.60 -9.18 5.46
C ARG A 95 -19.38 -8.60 4.75
N LEU A 96 -19.28 -7.27 4.64
CA LEU A 96 -18.07 -6.60 4.14
C LEU A 96 -16.85 -6.86 5.05
N ILE A 97 -17.06 -6.94 6.38
CA ILE A 97 -16.00 -7.19 7.35
C ILE A 97 -15.50 -8.65 7.29
N SER A 98 -16.41 -9.62 7.20
CA SER A 98 -16.06 -11.05 7.30
C SER A 98 -15.45 -11.67 6.04
N MET A 99 -15.52 -10.98 4.89
CA MET A 99 -15.22 -11.57 3.59
C MET A 99 -14.04 -10.92 2.83
N ARG A 100 -13.24 -10.03 3.47
CA ARG A 100 -12.13 -9.33 2.79
C ARG A 100 -11.23 -10.29 2.00
N GLY A 101 -11.02 -10.02 0.71
CA GLY A 101 -10.19 -10.85 -0.17
C GLY A 101 -10.82 -12.19 -0.61
N SER A 102 -12.10 -12.44 -0.32
CA SER A 102 -12.84 -13.61 -0.81
C SER A 102 -13.53 -13.34 -2.17
N GLY A 103 -13.83 -14.41 -2.92
CA GLY A 103 -14.12 -14.36 -4.37
C GLY A 103 -15.18 -13.36 -4.82
N GLU A 104 -16.32 -13.25 -4.13
CA GLU A 104 -17.38 -12.28 -4.49
C GLU A 104 -16.96 -10.83 -4.21
N LEU A 105 -16.30 -10.57 -3.09
CA LEU A 105 -15.86 -9.21 -2.73
C LEU A 105 -14.69 -8.72 -3.56
N ARG A 106 -13.81 -9.63 -3.97
CA ARG A 106 -12.72 -9.28 -4.87
C ARG A 106 -13.22 -8.72 -6.20
N ARG A 107 -14.34 -9.25 -6.73
CA ARG A 107 -14.97 -8.70 -7.95
C ARG A 107 -15.47 -7.27 -7.71
N VAL A 108 -16.11 -7.02 -6.57
CA VAL A 108 -16.57 -5.67 -6.21
C VAL A 108 -15.39 -4.69 -6.10
N GLU A 109 -14.28 -5.08 -5.48
CA GLU A 109 -13.07 -4.22 -5.42
C GLU A 109 -12.53 -3.90 -6.82
N ILE A 110 -12.49 -4.90 -7.72
CA ILE A 110 -12.06 -4.73 -9.11
C ILE A 110 -12.98 -3.73 -9.82
N ASP A 111 -14.29 -3.95 -9.76
CA ASP A 111 -15.25 -3.18 -10.53
C ASP A 111 -15.46 -1.76 -9.98
N THR A 112 -15.22 -1.54 -8.68
CA THR A 112 -15.51 -0.25 -8.03
C THR A 112 -14.27 0.58 -7.71
N LEU A 113 -13.09 -0.02 -7.66
CA LEU A 113 -11.84 0.69 -7.32
C LEU A 113 -10.76 0.45 -8.38
N TYR A 114 -10.32 -0.80 -8.56
CA TYR A 114 -9.11 -1.06 -9.36
C TYR A 114 -9.31 -0.77 -10.85
N ALA A 115 -10.51 -0.98 -11.42
CA ALA A 115 -10.84 -0.63 -12.80
C ALA A 115 -10.70 0.87 -13.12
N PHE A 116 -10.63 1.73 -12.10
CA PHE A 116 -10.48 3.18 -12.26
C PHE A 116 -9.07 3.68 -11.98
N LEU A 117 -8.19 2.84 -11.45
CA LEU A 117 -6.82 3.22 -11.11
C LEU A 117 -5.85 2.65 -12.16
N GLY A 118 -4.89 3.47 -12.56
CA GLY A 118 -3.76 3.06 -13.39
C GLY A 118 -2.45 3.57 -12.81
N TYR A 119 -1.34 3.09 -13.35
CA TYR A 119 -0.01 3.58 -13.01
C TYR A 119 0.90 3.61 -14.23
N GLU A 120 1.94 4.44 -14.19
CA GLU A 120 2.97 4.48 -15.22
C GLU A 120 3.68 3.11 -15.32
N THR A 121 3.80 2.53 -16.52
CA THR A 121 4.47 1.24 -16.74
C THR A 121 5.99 1.37 -16.60
N SER A 122 6.46 1.59 -15.38
CA SER A 122 7.85 1.73 -14.98
C SER A 122 8.09 1.13 -13.59
N PRO A 123 9.34 0.81 -13.20
CA PRO A 123 9.64 0.31 -11.86
C PRO A 123 9.12 1.24 -10.75
N LEU A 124 9.27 2.56 -10.93
CA LEU A 124 8.78 3.54 -9.98
C LEU A 124 7.25 3.57 -9.95
N GLY A 125 6.59 3.48 -11.11
CA GLY A 125 5.12 3.46 -11.16
C GLY A 125 4.49 2.26 -10.47
N LEU A 126 5.04 1.06 -10.68
CA LEU A 126 4.56 -0.14 -9.98
C LEU A 126 4.82 -0.06 -8.47
N PHE A 127 6.00 0.45 -8.07
CA PHE A 127 6.33 0.68 -6.67
C PHE A 127 5.37 1.66 -6.00
N GLU A 128 5.14 2.82 -6.60
CA GLU A 128 4.18 3.82 -6.11
C GLU A 128 2.77 3.23 -6.03
N TYR A 129 2.34 2.48 -7.04
CA TYR A 129 1.01 1.85 -7.04
C TYR A 129 0.83 0.86 -5.89
N ALA A 130 1.79 -0.05 -5.68
CA ALA A 130 1.73 -1.03 -4.60
C ALA A 130 1.63 -0.38 -3.22
N VAL A 131 2.46 0.65 -2.99
CA VAL A 131 2.45 1.43 -1.75
C VAL A 131 1.15 2.22 -1.61
N PHE A 132 0.68 2.88 -2.67
CA PHE A 132 -0.57 3.63 -2.67
C PHE A 132 -1.76 2.78 -2.25
N ILE A 133 -1.96 1.61 -2.87
CA ILE A 133 -3.07 0.72 -2.53
C ILE A 133 -2.98 0.30 -1.06
N SER A 134 -1.78 0.02 -0.55
CA SER A 134 -1.60 -0.34 0.86
C SER A 134 -1.91 0.81 1.82
N GLU A 135 -1.51 2.03 1.50
CA GLU A 135 -1.87 3.24 2.26
C GLU A 135 -3.38 3.54 2.18
N LEU A 136 -3.99 3.38 1.01
CA LEU A 136 -5.40 3.67 0.79
C LEU A 136 -6.27 2.76 1.67
N TRP A 137 -6.01 1.46 1.66
CA TRP A 137 -6.71 0.50 2.52
C TRP A 137 -6.39 0.66 4.01
N ALA A 138 -5.26 1.30 4.36
CA ALA A 138 -4.88 1.58 5.75
C ALA A 138 -5.44 2.91 6.28
N THR A 139 -5.88 3.80 5.38
CA THR A 139 -6.34 5.15 5.73
C THR A 139 -7.54 5.10 6.67
N LYS A 140 -7.48 5.86 7.77
CA LYS A 140 -8.50 5.91 8.85
C LYS A 140 -8.79 4.58 9.59
N SER A 141 -8.19 3.46 9.17
CA SER A 141 -8.36 2.12 9.72
C SER A 141 -7.22 1.70 10.65
N ALA A 142 -6.79 2.58 11.55
CA ALA A 142 -5.59 2.36 12.36
C ALA A 142 -5.62 1.08 13.22
N SER A 143 -6.78 0.69 13.75
CA SER A 143 -6.94 -0.50 14.61
C SER A 143 -6.83 -1.84 13.86
N LYS A 144 -6.99 -1.83 12.52
CA LYS A 144 -6.98 -3.04 11.66
C LYS A 144 -5.86 -3.03 10.63
N ALA A 145 -5.25 -1.88 10.36
CA ALA A 145 -4.14 -1.72 9.44
C ALA A 145 -2.78 -1.65 10.18
N SER A 146 -2.73 -1.99 11.47
CA SER A 146 -1.49 -2.02 12.26
C SER A 146 -0.43 -2.90 11.61
N ASP A 147 -0.84 -4.00 10.95
CA ASP A 147 0.04 -4.87 10.16
C ASP A 147 0.86 -4.15 9.09
N TRP A 148 0.35 -3.01 8.60
CA TRP A 148 1.01 -2.14 7.64
C TRP A 148 1.57 -0.87 8.29
N LEU A 149 0.77 -0.21 9.12
CA LEU A 149 1.13 1.06 9.73
C LEU A 149 2.28 0.94 10.72
N ASP A 150 2.48 -0.25 11.31
CA ASP A 150 3.60 -0.54 12.22
C ASP A 150 4.90 -0.90 11.47
N LEU A 151 4.85 -1.03 10.14
CA LEU A 151 6.03 -1.28 9.33
C LEU A 151 6.75 0.03 9.00
N VAL A 152 8.05 0.04 9.27
CA VAL A 152 8.94 1.14 8.91
C VAL A 152 9.75 0.72 7.70
N PRO A 153 9.63 1.37 6.54
CA PRO A 153 10.40 1.02 5.34
C PRO A 153 11.89 1.27 5.55
N VAL A 154 12.72 0.34 5.06
CA VAL A 154 14.18 0.40 5.09
C VAL A 154 14.69 0.33 3.66
N VAL A 155 14.81 1.48 3.03
CA VAL A 155 15.12 1.63 1.59
C VAL A 155 16.49 2.24 1.32
N THR A 156 17.25 2.55 2.39
CA THR A 156 18.63 3.02 2.29
C THR A 156 19.53 2.31 3.30
N ARG A 157 20.82 2.21 2.96
CA ARG A 157 21.85 1.70 3.89
C ARG A 157 21.88 2.49 5.20
N ARG A 158 21.71 3.80 5.13
CA ARG A 158 21.69 4.70 6.29
C ARG A 158 20.58 4.32 7.28
N GLN A 159 19.37 4.04 6.78
CA GLN A 159 18.24 3.60 7.60
C GLN A 159 18.53 2.25 8.26
N PHE A 160 19.03 1.28 7.48
CA PHE A 160 19.39 -0.05 7.96
C PHE A 160 20.45 0.00 9.07
N ASP A 161 21.59 0.65 8.81
CA ASP A 161 22.68 0.79 9.77
C ASP A 161 22.22 1.60 11.00
N GLY A 162 21.31 2.56 10.82
CA GLY A 162 20.70 3.32 11.92
C GLY A 162 19.85 2.46 12.85
N ILE A 163 19.09 1.49 12.31
CA ILE A 163 18.30 0.54 13.10
C ILE A 163 19.23 -0.41 13.88
N LEU A 164 20.25 -0.97 13.21
CA LEU A 164 21.22 -1.86 13.88
C LEU A 164 21.99 -1.16 14.99
N ARG A 165 22.43 0.09 14.76
CA ARG A 165 23.13 0.89 15.78
C ARG A 165 22.25 1.14 17.00
N LYS A 166 20.96 1.43 16.80
CA LYS A 166 19.99 1.60 17.91
C LYS A 166 19.71 0.28 18.66
N ALA A 167 19.80 -0.85 17.97
CA ALA A 167 19.64 -2.16 18.59
C ALA A 167 20.84 -2.51 19.48
N GLY A 168 22.07 -2.23 19.01
CA GLY A 168 23.29 -2.43 19.80
C GLY A 168 23.60 -3.91 20.02
N ASP A 169 23.79 -4.28 21.28
CA ASP A 169 24.03 -5.65 21.75
C ASP A 169 22.84 -6.61 21.55
N ARG A 170 21.63 -6.08 21.35
CA ARG A 170 20.40 -6.83 21.04
C ARG A 170 20.37 -7.43 19.62
N VAL A 171 21.39 -7.20 18.81
CA VAL A 171 21.48 -7.74 17.46
C VAL A 171 21.87 -9.22 17.53
N GLN A 172 20.90 -10.11 17.33
CA GLN A 172 21.14 -11.56 17.38
C GLN A 172 21.64 -12.13 16.04
N ARG A 173 21.12 -11.61 14.92
CA ARG A 173 21.48 -12.06 13.57
C ARG A 173 21.32 -10.91 12.59
N VAL A 174 22.26 -10.80 11.65
CA VAL A 174 22.20 -9.87 10.53
C VAL A 174 22.76 -10.52 9.28
N ILE A 175 21.98 -10.47 8.20
CA ILE A 175 22.43 -10.71 6.84
C ILE A 175 22.55 -9.32 6.20
N ARG A 176 23.76 -8.88 5.84
CA ARG A 176 23.95 -7.56 5.22
C ARG A 176 23.59 -7.63 3.73
N PRO A 177 22.58 -6.88 3.27
CA PRO A 177 22.23 -6.83 1.85
C PRO A 177 23.34 -6.17 1.04
N SER A 178 23.51 -6.64 -0.20
CA SER A 178 24.32 -5.96 -1.22
C SER A 178 23.61 -4.75 -1.83
N ILE A 179 22.27 -4.71 -1.77
CA ILE A 179 21.40 -3.66 -2.30
C ILE A 179 20.34 -3.33 -1.25
N TYR A 180 20.09 -2.03 -1.04
CA TYR A 180 19.07 -1.53 -0.09
C TYR A 180 17.87 -0.91 -0.81
N ASP A 181 18.02 -0.57 -2.09
CA ASP A 181 16.98 -0.03 -2.94
C ASP A 181 15.82 -1.03 -3.09
N PRO A 182 14.56 -0.57 -3.16
CA PRO A 182 13.45 -1.42 -3.58
C PRO A 182 13.72 -2.03 -4.96
N LEU A 183 13.28 -3.27 -5.11
CA LEU A 183 13.45 -4.05 -6.33
C LEU A 183 12.07 -4.37 -6.91
N VAL A 184 11.96 -4.28 -8.22
CA VAL A 184 10.71 -4.37 -8.94
C VAL A 184 10.85 -5.28 -10.14
N ARG A 185 9.90 -6.19 -10.31
CA ARG A 185 9.76 -7.03 -11.49
C ARG A 185 8.41 -6.74 -12.13
N LEU A 186 8.42 -6.20 -13.34
CA LEU A 186 7.21 -5.89 -14.10
C LEU A 186 6.76 -7.11 -14.89
N ASP A 187 5.52 -7.55 -14.74
CA ASP A 187 4.98 -8.62 -15.56
C ASP A 187 4.54 -8.02 -16.91
N GLY A 188 4.95 -8.61 -18.03
CA GLY A 188 4.92 -7.99 -19.37
C GLY A 188 3.55 -7.63 -19.96
N GLN A 189 2.45 -7.81 -19.23
CA GLN A 189 1.07 -7.49 -19.63
C GLN A 189 0.48 -6.43 -18.69
N ALA A 190 0.45 -6.70 -17.38
CA ALA A 190 0.09 -5.79 -16.30
C ALA A 190 0.48 -6.41 -14.96
N GLY A 191 0.66 -5.59 -13.92
CA GLY A 191 1.05 -6.05 -12.59
C GLY A 191 2.56 -6.26 -12.41
N GLY A 192 2.90 -7.09 -11.43
CA GLY A 192 4.28 -7.42 -11.10
C GLY A 192 4.53 -7.59 -9.62
N GLU A 193 5.80 -7.55 -9.24
CA GLU A 193 6.26 -7.74 -7.88
C GLU A 193 7.15 -6.57 -7.44
N VAL A 194 6.95 -6.11 -6.23
CA VAL A 194 7.74 -5.08 -5.55
C VAL A 194 8.27 -5.66 -4.26
N ARG A 195 9.58 -5.57 -4.02
CA ARG A 195 10.22 -6.04 -2.80
C ARG A 195 11.12 -4.99 -2.18
N PHE A 196 11.02 -4.80 -0.87
CA PHE A 196 11.89 -3.91 -0.10
C PHE A 196 11.93 -4.35 1.36
N MET A 197 12.94 -3.90 2.11
CA MET A 197 13.03 -4.23 3.53
C MET A 197 12.08 -3.38 4.35
N VAL A 198 11.50 -3.99 5.38
CA VAL A 198 10.71 -3.32 6.39
C VAL A 198 11.22 -3.71 7.78
N PHE A 199 11.22 -2.75 8.68
CA PHE A 199 11.45 -2.96 10.09
C PHE A 199 10.10 -3.03 10.81
N GLN A 200 9.88 -4.11 11.54
CA GLN A 200 8.73 -4.31 12.41
C GLN A 200 9.17 -4.10 13.86
N GLY A 201 8.49 -3.18 14.57
CA GLY A 201 8.71 -2.91 15.99
C GLY A 201 8.07 -3.95 16.93
N GLY A 202 7.89 -3.57 18.20
CA GLY A 202 7.21 -4.39 19.21
C GLY A 202 8.13 -5.37 19.95
N ALA A 203 7.55 -6.49 20.40
CA ALA A 203 8.25 -7.53 21.18
C ALA A 203 9.30 -8.30 20.37
N TRP A 204 9.12 -8.38 19.04
CA TRP A 204 10.01 -9.11 18.13
C TRP A 204 10.54 -8.14 17.07
N LYS A 205 11.55 -7.33 17.43
CA LYS A 205 12.09 -6.31 16.51
C LYS A 205 12.89 -7.00 15.41
N ARG A 206 12.48 -6.82 14.15
CA ARG A 206 13.11 -7.52 13.02
C ARG A 206 13.09 -6.69 11.75
N ILE A 207 14.08 -6.93 10.90
CA ILE A 207 14.10 -6.44 9.52
C ILE A 207 13.81 -7.64 8.62
N THR A 208 12.74 -7.57 7.82
CA THR A 208 12.34 -8.61 6.87
C THR A 208 12.16 -8.01 5.49
N MET A 209 12.25 -8.85 4.46
CA MET A 209 11.79 -8.46 3.12
C MET A 209 10.27 -8.45 3.10
N LEU A 210 9.66 -7.35 2.69
CA LEU A 210 8.27 -7.31 2.30
C LEU A 210 8.18 -7.53 0.79
N VAL A 211 7.31 -8.45 0.38
CA VAL A 211 6.98 -8.71 -1.02
C VAL A 211 5.54 -8.27 -1.26
N MET A 212 5.35 -7.40 -2.25
CA MET A 212 4.05 -6.89 -2.66
C MET A 212 3.79 -7.34 -4.10
N LYS A 213 2.74 -8.12 -4.30
CA LYS A 213 2.33 -8.63 -5.62
C LYS A 213 1.15 -7.81 -6.10
N VAL A 214 1.28 -7.24 -7.29
CA VAL A 214 0.20 -6.53 -7.99
C VAL A 214 -0.32 -7.48 -9.06
N ASP A 215 -1.56 -7.93 -8.89
CA ASP A 215 -2.22 -8.80 -9.86
C ASP A 215 -2.70 -7.95 -11.07
N GLU A 216 -2.97 -8.59 -12.22
CA GLU A 216 -3.40 -7.92 -13.46
C GLU A 216 -4.66 -7.05 -13.29
N ASN A 217 -5.50 -7.39 -12.33
CA ASN A 217 -6.71 -6.65 -11.98
C ASN A 217 -6.46 -5.46 -11.04
N GLY A 218 -5.20 -5.12 -10.74
CA GLY A 218 -4.80 -4.01 -9.87
C GLY A 218 -4.82 -4.32 -8.37
N SER A 219 -5.31 -5.48 -7.94
CA SER A 219 -5.28 -5.83 -6.51
C SER A 219 -3.86 -6.08 -6.01
N VAL A 220 -3.60 -5.70 -4.76
CA VAL A 220 -2.27 -5.79 -4.14
C VAL A 220 -2.30 -6.76 -2.96
N ARG A 221 -1.44 -7.78 -3.02
CA ARG A 221 -1.21 -8.76 -1.96
C ARG A 221 0.16 -8.56 -1.33
N ARG A 222 0.27 -8.84 -0.03
CA ARG A 222 1.49 -8.61 0.75
C ARG A 222 1.91 -9.89 1.45
N GLU A 223 3.19 -10.19 1.40
CA GLU A 223 3.79 -11.37 2.02
C GLU A 223 5.12 -10.97 2.66
N PHE A 224 5.42 -11.50 3.85
CA PHE A 224 6.76 -11.37 4.43
C PHE A 224 7.66 -12.47 3.88
N GLY A 225 8.75 -12.07 3.24
CA GLY A 225 9.81 -12.94 2.78
C GLY A 225 10.92 -13.08 3.82
N ASP A 226 12.16 -13.10 3.32
CA ASP A 226 13.33 -13.45 4.11
C ASP A 226 13.57 -12.54 5.32
N LEU A 227 14.02 -13.16 6.43
CA LEU A 227 14.51 -12.47 7.61
C LEU A 227 15.93 -11.94 7.35
N VAL A 228 16.07 -10.61 7.36
CA VAL A 228 17.34 -9.92 7.13
C VAL A 228 18.07 -9.66 8.45
N ALA A 229 17.35 -9.22 9.49
CA ALA A 229 17.93 -9.02 10.82
C ALA A 229 16.94 -9.35 11.93
N ASN A 230 17.45 -9.94 13.01
CA ASN A 230 16.69 -10.20 14.24
C ASN A 230 17.30 -9.44 15.41
N LEU A 231 16.50 -8.62 16.06
CA LEU A 231 16.89 -7.68 17.10
C LEU A 231 16.06 -8.01 18.35
N ARG A 232 16.63 -8.71 19.33
CA ARG A 232 15.96 -9.03 20.60
C ARG A 232 16.81 -8.51 21.74
#